data_AF-U1PSK9-F1
#
_entry.id   AF-U1PSK9-F1
#
_cell.length_a   1.000
_cell.length_b   1.000
_cell.length_c   1.000
_cell.angle_alpha   90.00
_cell.angle_beta   90.00
_cell.angle_gamma   90.00
#
_symmetry.space_group_name_H-M   'P 1'
#
loop_
_entity.id
_entity.type
_entity.pdbx_description
1 polymer ?
#
loop_
_entity_poly.entity_id
_entity_poly.type
_entity_poly.pdbx_seq_one_letter_code
_entity_poly.pdbx_strand_id
1 'polypeptide(L)'
;MATPVIAAAYRTPFGKAGGVFDDTRSEDLSATLIDHTLAETGLASDQVDDLMWGVAQQRTEQDNNVARVIALLSELGEGTPATSINRWCASSMQSIISASDAVAAGNRDCVIAGGVENMSRVPMDDESYQHLHPGLSEAYNVFQLQVGMTAEKVARSTA
;
A
#
# COMPACT_ATOMS: atom_id res chain seq x y z
N MET A 1 16.72 -7.37 -21.83
CA MET A 1 15.90 -6.99 -20.68
C MET A 1 15.16 -8.24 -20.22
N ALA A 2 15.12 -8.49 -18.92
CA ALA A 2 14.31 -9.57 -18.38
C ALA A 2 12.83 -9.24 -18.59
N THR A 3 11.99 -10.25 -18.84
CA THR A 3 10.53 -10.09 -18.87
C THR A 3 10.02 -10.34 -17.45
N PRO A 4 9.49 -9.32 -16.74
CA PRO A 4 8.90 -9.54 -15.42
C PRO A 4 7.69 -10.46 -15.53
N VAL A 5 7.51 -11.32 -14.53
CA VAL A 5 6.36 -12.24 -14.43
C VAL A 5 5.77 -12.17 -13.02
N ILE A 6 4.47 -12.45 -12.91
CA ILE A 6 3.81 -12.64 -11.61
C ILE A 6 3.89 -14.13 -11.28
N ALA A 7 4.75 -14.50 -10.32
CA ALA A 7 4.92 -15.88 -9.91
C ALA A 7 3.77 -16.39 -9.00
N ALA A 8 3.26 -15.52 -8.13
CA ALA A 8 2.13 -15.79 -7.25
C ALA A 8 1.41 -14.49 -6.88
N ALA A 9 0.13 -14.58 -6.51
CA ALA A 9 -0.66 -13.44 -6.07
C ALA A 9 -1.73 -13.87 -5.06
N TYR A 10 -1.71 -13.24 -3.88
CA TYR A 10 -2.61 -13.53 -2.78
C TYR A 10 -3.21 -12.24 -2.21
N ARG A 11 -4.30 -12.38 -1.46
CA ARG A 11 -4.88 -11.28 -0.67
C ARG A 11 -5.59 -11.82 0.55
N THR A 12 -5.71 -10.98 1.57
CA THR A 12 -6.64 -11.23 2.67
C THR A 12 -8.10 -11.12 2.19
N PRO A 13 -9.07 -11.65 2.95
CA PRO A 13 -10.47 -11.25 2.81
C PRO A 13 -10.62 -9.73 2.96
N PHE A 14 -11.65 -9.14 2.34
CA PHE A 14 -11.98 -7.73 2.56
C PHE A 14 -12.94 -7.60 3.75
N GLY A 15 -12.51 -6.87 4.77
CA GLY A 15 -13.37 -6.48 5.91
C GLY A 15 -14.06 -5.14 5.66
N LYS A 16 -15.26 -4.96 6.22
CA LYS A 16 -15.86 -3.63 6.34
C LYS A 16 -15.17 -2.85 7.46
N ALA A 17 -15.12 -1.52 7.35
CA ALA A 17 -14.76 -0.66 8.47
C ALA A 17 -15.74 -0.90 9.65
N GLY A 18 -15.21 -0.97 10.87
CA GLY A 18 -15.92 -1.42 12.07
C GLY A 18 -16.25 -2.92 12.08
N GLY A 19 -15.58 -3.72 11.26
CA GLY A 19 -15.93 -5.12 10.98
C GLY A 19 -14.89 -6.13 11.47
N VAL A 20 -14.71 -7.20 10.69
CA VAL A 20 -13.94 -8.39 11.10
C VAL A 20 -12.45 -8.13 11.40
N PHE A 21 -11.89 -7.00 10.94
CA PHE A 21 -10.49 -6.62 11.16
C PHE A 21 -10.33 -5.36 12.01
N ASP A 22 -11.37 -4.95 12.75
CA ASP A 22 -11.34 -3.72 13.55
C ASP A 22 -10.23 -3.73 14.61
N ASP A 23 -9.99 -4.90 15.20
CA ASP A 23 -8.96 -5.13 16.22
C ASP A 23 -7.63 -5.67 15.64
N THR A 24 -7.49 -5.73 14.31
CA THR A 24 -6.27 -6.26 13.66
C THR A 24 -5.39 -5.11 13.18
N ARG A 25 -4.08 -5.15 13.42
CA ARG A 25 -3.17 -4.13 12.87
C ARG A 25 -2.91 -4.31 11.38
N SER A 26 -2.64 -3.20 10.69
CA SER A 26 -2.24 -3.23 9.27
C SER A 26 -0.99 -4.09 9.04
N GLU A 27 -0.04 -4.05 9.97
CA GLU A 27 1.19 -4.84 9.87
C GLU A 27 0.90 -6.33 10.00
N ASP A 28 0.03 -6.75 10.92
CA ASP A 28 -0.35 -8.15 11.12
C ASP A 28 -1.05 -8.73 9.88
N LEU A 29 -1.92 -7.95 9.24
CA LEU A 29 -2.56 -8.33 7.97
C LEU A 29 -1.54 -8.58 6.86
N SER A 30 -0.49 -7.75 6.81
CA SER A 30 0.52 -7.82 5.76
C SER A 30 1.57 -8.89 6.04
N ALA A 31 2.06 -9.01 7.28
CA ALA A 31 3.01 -10.03 7.69
C ALA A 31 2.44 -11.44 7.46
N THR A 32 1.18 -11.68 7.87
CA THR A 32 0.48 -12.94 7.59
C THR A 32 0.43 -13.26 6.10
N LEU A 33 0.19 -12.26 5.25
CA LEU A 33 0.11 -12.45 3.81
C LEU A 33 1.49 -12.74 3.19
N ILE A 34 2.54 -12.09 3.70
CA ILE A 34 3.92 -12.31 3.25
C ILE A 34 4.40 -13.70 3.65
N ASP A 35 4.20 -14.11 4.90
CA ASP A 35 4.60 -15.43 5.39
C ASP A 35 3.86 -16.54 4.63
N HIS A 36 2.56 -16.35 4.36
CA HIS A 36 1.80 -17.25 3.51
C HIS A 36 2.39 -17.32 2.09
N THR A 37 2.80 -16.18 1.51
CA THR A 37 3.40 -16.13 0.17
C THR A 37 4.74 -16.89 0.14
N LEU A 38 5.59 -16.72 1.15
CA LEU A 38 6.87 -17.44 1.26
C LEU A 38 6.63 -18.95 1.41
N ALA A 39 5.70 -19.35 2.27
CA ALA A 39 5.34 -20.75 2.49
C ALA A 39 4.82 -21.44 1.21
N GLU A 40 3.91 -20.80 0.46
CA GLU A 40 3.32 -21.38 -0.75
C GLU A 40 4.29 -21.43 -1.94
N THR A 41 5.22 -20.46 -2.02
CA THR A 41 6.21 -20.40 -3.10
C THR A 41 7.47 -21.20 -2.80
N GLY A 42 7.74 -21.49 -1.52
CA GLY A 42 8.98 -22.14 -1.07
C GLY A 42 10.21 -21.22 -1.16
N LEU A 43 10.01 -19.90 -1.31
CA LEU A 43 11.09 -18.93 -1.32
C LEU A 43 11.66 -18.75 0.08
N ALA A 44 13.00 -18.77 0.18
CA ALA A 44 13.69 -18.27 1.35
C ALA A 44 13.75 -16.73 1.34
N SER A 45 13.84 -16.11 2.51
CA SER A 45 13.83 -14.64 2.64
C SER A 45 15.02 -13.97 1.96
N ASP A 46 16.19 -14.63 1.90
CA ASP A 46 17.39 -14.15 1.21
C ASP A 46 17.27 -14.20 -0.33
N GLN A 47 16.20 -14.82 -0.86
CA GLN A 47 15.87 -14.80 -2.27
C GLN A 47 14.94 -13.62 -2.63
N VAL A 48 14.44 -12.86 -1.65
CA VAL A 48 13.59 -11.69 -1.87
C VAL A 48 14.42 -10.42 -1.74
N ASP A 49 14.61 -9.72 -2.85
CA ASP A 49 15.50 -8.56 -2.92
C ASP A 49 14.88 -7.27 -2.37
N ASP A 50 13.55 -7.18 -2.32
CA ASP A 50 12.83 -6.00 -1.84
C ASP A 50 11.36 -6.33 -1.48
N LEU A 51 10.81 -5.59 -0.51
CA LEU A 51 9.38 -5.52 -0.23
C LEU A 51 8.86 -4.12 -0.62
N MET A 52 8.10 -4.03 -1.71
CA MET A 52 7.48 -2.78 -2.15
C MET A 52 5.99 -2.77 -1.78
N TRP A 53 5.61 -1.96 -0.79
CA TRP A 53 4.27 -2.04 -0.20
C TRP A 53 3.52 -0.72 -0.31
N GLY A 54 2.38 -0.75 -0.99
CA GLY A 54 1.49 0.39 -1.18
C GLY A 54 0.65 0.68 0.05
N VAL A 55 0.62 1.92 0.49
CA VAL A 55 -0.20 2.38 1.61
C VAL A 55 -0.62 3.84 1.38
N ALA A 56 -1.93 4.12 1.44
CA ALA A 56 -2.46 5.45 1.12
C ALA A 56 -2.47 6.33 2.37
N GLN A 57 -3.02 5.82 3.47
CA GLN A 57 -3.10 6.55 4.73
C GLN A 57 -1.89 6.27 5.62
N GLN A 58 -0.74 6.88 5.29
CA GLN A 58 0.46 6.82 6.13
C GLN A 58 0.32 7.69 7.38
N ARG A 59 -0.48 7.23 8.34
CA ARG A 59 -0.75 7.90 9.61
C ARG A 59 -0.85 6.88 10.73
N THR A 60 -0.63 7.33 11.95
CA THR A 60 -0.77 6.50 13.16
C THR A 60 0.06 5.22 13.03
N GLU A 61 -0.56 4.03 13.08
CA GLU A 61 0.17 2.76 12.91
C GLU A 61 0.71 2.50 11.50
N GLN A 62 0.18 3.20 10.50
CA GLN A 62 0.67 3.12 9.12
C GLN A 62 1.70 4.23 8.80
N ASP A 63 2.06 5.05 9.78
CA ASP A 63 3.09 6.09 9.64
C ASP A 63 4.50 5.47 9.56
N ASN A 64 5.48 6.27 9.19
CA ASN A 64 6.85 5.86 8.84
C ASN A 64 6.88 4.95 7.61
N ASN A 65 7.96 4.19 7.47
CA ASN A 65 8.06 3.14 6.47
C ASN A 65 7.37 1.86 7.00
N VAL A 66 6.04 1.80 6.93
CA VAL A 66 5.26 0.63 7.37
C VAL A 66 5.70 -0.67 6.68
N ALA A 67 6.12 -0.61 5.41
CA ALA A 67 6.70 -1.76 4.70
C ALA A 67 7.92 -2.32 5.45
N ARG A 68 8.76 -1.46 6.05
CA ARG A 68 9.90 -1.92 6.84
C ARG A 68 9.48 -2.59 8.14
N VAL A 69 8.47 -2.06 8.81
CA VAL A 69 7.91 -2.69 10.01
C VAL A 69 7.34 -4.07 9.66
N ILE A 70 6.60 -4.17 8.55
CA ILE A 70 6.04 -5.41 8.03
C ILE A 70 7.14 -6.44 7.76
N ALA A 71 8.21 -6.07 7.03
CA ALA A 71 9.30 -7.00 6.74
C ALA A 71 9.97 -7.53 8.04
N LEU A 72 10.13 -6.68 9.05
CA LEU A 72 10.72 -7.08 10.34
C LEU A 72 9.79 -8.00 11.16
N LEU A 73 8.48 -7.89 10.98
CA LEU A 73 7.47 -8.72 11.65
C LEU A 73 7.14 -10.00 10.89
N SER A 74 7.56 -10.12 9.64
CA SER A 74 7.38 -11.30 8.80
C SER A 74 8.67 -12.14 8.74
N GLU A 75 8.61 -13.29 8.08
CA GLU A 75 9.76 -14.18 7.86
C GLU A 75 10.83 -13.57 6.93
N LEU A 76 10.57 -12.40 6.32
CA LEU A 76 11.57 -11.65 5.55
C LEU A 76 12.71 -11.14 6.46
N GLY A 77 12.35 -10.67 7.66
CA GLY A 77 13.29 -10.24 8.68
C GLY A 77 14.15 -9.02 8.30
N GLU A 78 15.31 -8.94 8.95
CA GLU A 78 16.17 -7.75 8.85
C GLU A 78 16.91 -7.62 7.51
N GLY A 79 17.16 -8.74 6.82
CA GLY A 79 17.96 -8.80 5.60
C GLY A 79 17.26 -8.24 4.36
N THR A 80 15.93 -8.28 4.31
CA THR A 80 15.15 -7.78 3.18
C THR A 80 14.87 -6.28 3.34
N PRO A 81 15.31 -5.41 2.40
CA PRO A 81 14.92 -4.01 2.40
C PRO A 81 13.43 -3.87 2.07
N ALA A 82 12.82 -2.75 2.46
CA ALA A 82 11.42 -2.52 2.22
C ALA A 82 11.10 -1.04 2.05
N THR A 83 10.13 -0.73 1.18
CA THR A 83 9.74 0.63 0.83
C THR A 83 8.22 0.79 0.82
N SER A 84 7.74 1.78 1.57
CA SER A 84 6.34 2.20 1.55
C SER A 84 6.08 3.16 0.40
N ILE A 85 5.05 2.89 -0.40
CA ILE A 85 4.71 3.65 -1.61
C ILE A 85 3.34 4.29 -1.44
N ASN A 86 3.26 5.61 -1.66
CA ASN A 86 2.00 6.33 -1.65
C ASN A 86 1.71 6.94 -3.03
N ARG A 87 0.64 6.44 -3.66
CA ARG A 87 -0.04 7.06 -4.81
C ARG A 87 -1.56 7.00 -4.59
N TRP A 88 -1.99 7.28 -3.35
CA TRP A 88 -3.41 7.22 -2.95
C TRP A 88 -4.05 5.86 -3.29
N CYS A 89 -5.24 5.86 -3.89
CA CYS A 89 -5.95 4.64 -4.30
C CYS A 89 -5.16 3.75 -5.28
N ALA A 90 -4.11 4.29 -5.93
CA ALA A 90 -3.25 3.56 -6.86
C ALA A 90 -1.95 3.03 -6.21
N SER A 91 -1.79 3.12 -4.88
CA SER A 91 -0.52 2.79 -4.21
C SER A 91 -0.05 1.35 -4.43
N SER A 92 -0.95 0.36 -4.35
CA SER A 92 -0.60 -1.05 -4.59
C SER A 92 -0.30 -1.35 -6.06
N MET A 93 -0.98 -0.67 -7.00
CA MET A 93 -0.60 -0.79 -8.41
C MET A 93 0.74 -0.11 -8.68
N GLN A 94 1.03 1.01 -8.03
CA GLN A 94 2.33 1.66 -8.16
C GLN A 94 3.45 0.77 -7.62
N SER A 95 3.26 0.04 -6.53
CA SER A 95 4.27 -0.88 -6.03
C SER A 95 4.57 -2.02 -7.01
N ILE A 96 3.53 -2.59 -7.63
CA ILE A 96 3.67 -3.63 -8.68
C ILE A 96 4.40 -3.07 -9.91
N ILE A 97 4.06 -1.86 -10.35
CA ILE A 97 4.74 -1.20 -11.49
C ILE A 97 6.23 -0.99 -11.15
N SER A 98 6.53 -0.44 -9.96
CA SER A 98 7.92 -0.22 -9.53
C SER A 98 8.73 -1.51 -9.42
N ALA A 99 8.12 -2.60 -8.95
CA ALA A 99 8.75 -3.91 -8.90
C ALA A 99 9.03 -4.46 -10.31
N SER A 100 8.04 -4.37 -11.21
CA SER A 100 8.18 -4.75 -12.62
C SER A 100 9.32 -3.99 -13.30
N ASP A 101 9.39 -2.67 -13.09
CA ASP A 101 10.45 -1.83 -13.65
C ASP A 101 11.84 -2.21 -13.10
N ALA A 102 11.94 -2.50 -11.80
CA ALA A 102 13.19 -2.92 -11.17
C ALA A 102 13.70 -4.27 -11.73
N VAL A 103 12.79 -5.24 -11.95
CA VAL A 103 13.12 -6.53 -12.57
C VAL A 103 13.49 -6.38 -14.03
N ALA A 104 12.71 -5.60 -14.81
CA ALA A 104 13.01 -5.37 -16.22
C ALA A 104 14.38 -4.71 -16.44
N ALA A 105 14.76 -3.83 -15.51
CA ALA A 105 16.07 -3.15 -15.48
C ALA A 105 17.22 -4.06 -15.01
N GLY A 106 16.94 -5.22 -14.40
CA GLY A 106 17.95 -6.12 -13.84
C GLY A 106 18.54 -5.65 -12.50
N ASN A 107 17.84 -4.77 -11.78
CA ASN A 107 18.26 -4.29 -10.46
C ASN A 107 17.81 -5.22 -9.31
N ARG A 108 16.84 -6.08 -9.60
CA ARG A 108 16.18 -7.03 -8.69
C ARG A 108 15.78 -8.26 -9.50
N ASP A 109 15.86 -9.43 -8.89
CA ASP A 109 15.41 -10.70 -9.49
C ASP A 109 14.06 -11.14 -8.89
N CYS A 110 13.83 -10.85 -7.60
CA CYS A 110 12.58 -11.18 -6.91
C CYS A 110 12.13 -10.05 -5.98
N VAL A 111 10.88 -9.61 -6.12
CA VAL A 111 10.29 -8.55 -5.31
C VAL A 111 8.91 -8.99 -4.87
N ILE A 112 8.60 -8.86 -3.58
CA ILE A 112 7.23 -8.95 -3.10
C ILE A 112 6.60 -7.55 -3.21
N ALA A 113 5.54 -7.43 -4.01
CA ALA A 113 4.85 -6.17 -4.23
C ALA A 113 3.36 -6.29 -3.94
N GLY A 114 2.80 -5.31 -3.25
CA GLY A 114 1.40 -5.32 -2.86
C GLY A 114 1.01 -4.05 -2.11
N GLY A 115 0.11 -4.17 -1.15
CA GLY A 115 -0.26 -3.05 -0.31
C GLY A 115 -1.23 -3.43 0.79
N VAL A 116 -1.41 -2.51 1.74
CA VAL A 116 -2.33 -2.66 2.86
C VAL A 116 -3.05 -1.35 3.11
N GLU A 117 -4.28 -1.48 3.60
CA GLU A 117 -5.03 -0.36 4.12
C GLU A 117 -5.98 -0.85 5.21
N ASN A 118 -6.12 -0.07 6.28
CA ASN A 118 -7.04 -0.36 7.38
C ASN A 118 -7.82 0.89 7.78
N MET A 119 -8.99 1.05 7.18
CA MET A 119 -9.88 2.20 7.40
C MET A 119 -10.61 2.17 8.75
N SER A 120 -10.64 1.04 9.46
CA SER A 120 -11.13 0.99 10.84
C SER A 120 -10.21 1.76 11.78
N ARG A 121 -8.91 1.53 11.62
CA ARG A 121 -7.88 2.01 12.55
C ARG A 121 -7.22 3.30 12.07
N VAL A 122 -7.22 3.52 10.75
CA VAL A 122 -6.76 4.74 10.10
C VAL A 122 -7.89 5.31 9.23
N PRO A 123 -8.95 5.86 9.85
CA PRO A 123 -10.09 6.37 9.11
C PRO A 123 -9.72 7.55 8.22
N MET A 124 -10.48 7.75 7.15
CA MET A 124 -10.38 8.95 6.32
C MET A 124 -11.02 10.11 7.06
N ASP A 125 -10.18 10.93 7.70
CA ASP A 125 -10.60 12.15 8.39
C ASP A 125 -10.31 13.42 7.56
N ASP A 126 -11.07 14.46 7.87
CA ASP A 126 -10.87 15.78 7.27
C ASP A 126 -9.79 16.61 8.00
N GLU A 127 -9.27 16.15 9.15
CA GLU A 127 -8.29 16.91 9.94
C GLU A 127 -7.02 17.19 9.13
N SER A 128 -6.57 16.20 8.37
CA SER A 128 -5.41 16.38 7.49
C SER A 128 -5.55 17.50 6.46
N TYR A 129 -6.76 17.76 5.95
CA TYR A 129 -6.98 18.86 5.00
C TYR A 129 -6.81 20.23 5.68
N GLN A 130 -7.01 20.31 6.99
CA GLN A 130 -6.82 21.55 7.77
C GLN A 130 -5.34 21.91 7.93
N HIS A 131 -4.44 20.91 7.83
CA HIS A 131 -3.00 21.10 7.94
C HIS A 131 -2.31 21.33 6.58
N LEU A 132 -3.07 21.32 5.48
CA LEU A 132 -2.51 21.63 4.16
C LEU A 132 -2.13 23.11 4.05
N HIS A 133 -1.16 23.40 3.18
CA HIS A 133 -0.73 24.76 2.92
C HIS A 133 -1.92 25.63 2.46
N PRO A 134 -2.20 26.80 3.09
CA PRO A 134 -3.39 27.60 2.80
C PRO A 134 -3.56 28.00 1.33
N GLY A 135 -2.45 28.25 0.63
CA GLY A 135 -2.45 28.56 -0.80
C GLY A 135 -3.08 27.48 -1.70
N LEU A 136 -3.17 26.22 -1.23
CA LEU A 136 -3.88 25.16 -1.96
C LEU A 136 -5.39 25.45 -2.02
N SER A 137 -5.97 25.93 -0.92
CA SER A 137 -7.38 26.32 -0.86
C SER A 137 -7.66 27.55 -1.73
N GLU A 138 -6.74 28.52 -1.74
CA GLU A 138 -6.83 29.71 -2.58
C GLU A 138 -6.81 29.37 -4.08
N ALA A 139 -5.94 28.44 -4.48
CA ALA A 139 -5.75 28.10 -5.89
C ALA A 139 -6.72 27.03 -6.42
N TYR A 140 -7.15 26.06 -5.58
CA TYR A 140 -7.79 24.83 -6.05
C TYR A 140 -9.10 24.44 -5.36
N ASN A 141 -9.60 25.24 -4.40
CA ASN A 141 -10.83 24.95 -3.65
C ASN A 141 -10.86 23.48 -3.14
N VAL A 142 -9.99 23.19 -2.17
CA VAL A 142 -9.73 21.83 -1.64
C VAL A 142 -11.02 21.10 -1.24
N PHE A 143 -12.04 21.81 -0.75
CA PHE A 143 -13.34 21.24 -0.43
C PHE A 143 -14.01 20.55 -1.63
N GLN A 144 -13.95 21.15 -2.82
CA GLN A 144 -14.50 20.57 -4.05
C GLN A 144 -13.68 19.39 -4.59
N LEU A 145 -12.49 19.14 -4.03
CA LEU A 145 -11.60 18.05 -4.41
C LEU A 145 -11.76 16.80 -3.53
N GLN A 146 -12.65 16.83 -2.52
CA GLN A 146 -13.03 15.62 -1.79
C GLN A 146 -13.59 14.56 -2.75
N VAL A 147 -13.30 13.29 -2.49
CA VAL A 147 -13.63 12.18 -3.41
C VAL A 147 -15.14 12.12 -3.71
N GLY A 148 -16.00 12.34 -2.71
CA GLY A 148 -17.44 12.42 -2.92
C GLY A 148 -17.87 13.57 -3.83
N MET A 149 -17.28 14.75 -3.66
CA MET A 149 -17.59 15.93 -4.47
C MET A 149 -17.13 15.78 -5.92
N THR A 150 -15.96 15.17 -6.13
CA THR A 150 -15.47 14.87 -7.48
C THR A 150 -16.34 13.82 -8.17
N ALA A 151 -16.83 12.82 -7.45
CA ALA A 151 -17.78 11.84 -7.97
C ALA A 151 -19.11 12.51 -8.40
N GLU A 152 -19.67 13.40 -7.58
CA GLU A 152 -20.87 14.19 -7.93
C GLU A 152 -20.67 15.04 -9.19
N LYS A 153 -19.49 15.66 -9.32
CA LYS A 153 -19.15 16.46 -10.51
C LYS A 153 -19.10 15.60 -11.78
N VAL A 154 -18.49 14.41 -11.70
CA VAL A 154 -18.46 13.46 -12.83
C VAL A 154 -19.88 13.05 -13.19
N ALA A 155 -20.70 12.65 -12.21
CA ALA A 155 -22.08 12.22 -12.42
C ALA A 155 -22.92 13.27 -13.17
N ARG A 156 -22.78 14.56 -12.82
CA ARG A 156 -23.47 15.66 -13.50
C ARG A 156 -22.95 15.94 -14.92
N SER A 157 -21.68 15.62 -15.20
CA SER A 157 -21.07 15.86 -16.52
C SER A 157 -21.39 14.79 -17.56
N THR A 158 -21.90 13.64 -17.11
CA THR A 158 -22.25 12.49 -17.96
C THR A 158 -23.78 12.27 -18.07
N ALA A 159 -24.58 13.14 -17.47
CA ALA A 159 -26.04 13.15 -17.56
C ALA A 159 -26.50 14.09 -18.68
#